data_AF-A0A351IMI4-F1
#
_entry.id   AF-A0A351IMI4-F1
#
_cell.length_a   1.000
_cell.length_b   1.000
_cell.length_c   1.000
_cell.angle_alpha   90.00
_cell.angle_beta   90.00
_cell.angle_gamma   90.00
#
_symmetry.space_group_name_H-M   'P 1'
#
loop_
_entity.id
_entity.type
_entity.pdbx_description
1 polymer ?
#
loop_
_entity_poly.entity_id
_entity_poly.type
_entity_poly.pdbx_seq_one_letter_code
_entity_poly.pdbx_strand_id
1 'polypeptide(L)'
;MRYDHKLPLRANHILNLFFLGLLLILIRVWYLTVIQKEKFSEESLLPKRRTVIEPVERATIRDRFNVPLAINKIRYQAAVSYASILQIPRAVWRWEGKKKVKTLRRLSYIQELSEMLAKELSLDPTEIEDTIHAKASLFPHTPFIIKDDLSEGEYYRLKMLERKWLGIAALRTSKRY
;
A
#
# COMPACT_ATOMS: atom_id res chain seq x y z
N MET A 1 72.93 -26.11 13.47
CA MET A 1 71.87 -25.17 13.91
C MET A 1 70.56 -25.93 13.98
N ARG A 2 70.08 -26.28 15.18
CA ARG A 2 68.77 -26.92 15.35
C ARG A 2 67.71 -25.83 15.19
N TYR A 3 66.95 -25.89 14.10
CA TYR A 3 65.78 -25.04 13.91
C TYR A 3 64.75 -25.38 14.99
N ASP A 4 64.43 -24.41 15.83
CA ASP A 4 63.47 -24.58 16.91
C ASP A 4 62.05 -24.56 16.32
N HIS A 5 61.57 -25.73 15.87
CA HIS A 5 60.28 -25.91 15.19
C HIS A 5 59.06 -25.41 15.98
N LYS A 6 59.23 -25.02 17.25
CA LYS A 6 58.15 -24.51 18.12
C LYS A 6 57.76 -23.06 17.82
N LEU A 7 58.69 -22.24 17.34
CA LEU A 7 58.43 -20.84 16.96
C LEU A 7 57.51 -20.72 15.73
N PRO A 8 57.73 -21.42 14.60
CA PRO A 8 56.84 -21.33 13.45
C PRO A 8 55.44 -21.88 13.73
N LEU A 9 55.30 -22.90 14.58
CA LEU A 9 53.99 -23.46 14.96
C LEU A 9 53.14 -22.44 15.75
N ARG A 10 53.73 -21.75 16.73
CA ARG A 10 53.04 -20.70 17.50
C ARG A 10 52.66 -19.50 16.62
N ALA A 11 53.57 -19.10 15.73
CA ALA A 11 53.29 -18.04 14.77
C ALA A 11 52.11 -18.40 13.85
N ASN A 12 52.02 -19.66 13.38
CA ASN A 12 50.92 -20.14 12.55
C ASN A 12 49.57 -20.16 13.30
N HIS A 13 49.55 -20.53 14.59
CA HIS A 13 48.34 -20.44 15.40
C HIS A 13 47.84 -19.01 15.57
N ILE A 14 48.75 -18.07 15.84
CA ILE A 14 48.41 -16.64 15.95
C ILE A 14 47.87 -16.14 14.59
N LEU A 15 48.56 -16.48 13.50
CA LEU A 15 48.14 -16.11 12.15
C LEU A 15 46.75 -16.66 11.80
N ASN A 16 46.47 -17.92 12.12
CA ASN A 16 45.17 -18.54 11.89
C ASN A 16 44.05 -17.88 12.71
N LEU A 17 44.35 -17.42 13.93
CA LEU A 17 43.39 -16.69 14.75
C LEU A 17 43.07 -15.31 14.16
N PHE A 18 44.09 -14.60 13.66
CA PHE A 18 43.89 -13.36 12.90
C PHE A 18 43.09 -13.60 11.62
N PHE A 19 43.40 -14.66 10.89
CA PHE A 19 42.70 -15.03 9.67
C PHE A 19 41.22 -15.31 9.93
N LEU A 20 40.90 -16.07 10.99
CA LEU A 20 39.51 -16.30 11.42
C LEU A 20 38.79 -14.99 11.77
N GLY A 21 39.47 -14.08 12.47
CA GLY A 21 38.91 -12.76 12.78
C GLY A 21 38.57 -11.96 11.52
N LEU A 22 39.48 -11.93 10.54
CA LEU A 22 39.25 -11.25 9.27
C LEU A 22 38.14 -11.91 8.44
N LEU A 23 38.05 -13.25 8.47
CA LEU A 23 37.00 -14.00 7.79
C LEU A 23 35.61 -13.66 8.36
N LEU A 24 35.48 -13.54 9.68
CA LEU A 24 34.23 -13.13 10.32
C LEU A 24 33.83 -11.70 9.94
N ILE A 25 34.80 -10.77 9.90
CA ILE A 25 34.57 -9.38 9.45
C ILE A 25 34.11 -9.38 7.99
N LEU A 26 34.74 -10.17 7.13
CA LEU A 26 34.39 -10.27 5.71
C LEU A 26 32.97 -10.80 5.51
N ILE A 27 32.59 -11.87 6.24
CA ILE A 27 31.21 -12.39 6.24
C ILE A 27 30.23 -11.32 6.69
N ARG A 28 30.57 -10.55 7.73
CA ARG A 28 29.73 -9.46 8.23
C ARG A 28 29.54 -8.34 7.20
N VAL A 29 30.61 -7.93 6.51
CA VAL A 29 30.55 -6.92 5.45
C VAL A 29 29.72 -7.42 4.27
N TRP A 30 29.91 -8.68 3.87
CA TRP A 30 29.12 -9.30 2.80
C TRP A 30 27.61 -9.31 3.16
N TYR A 31 27.27 -9.69 4.38
CA TYR A 31 25.90 -9.70 4.85
C TYR A 31 25.25 -8.30 4.80
N LEU A 32 25.97 -7.26 5.24
CA LEU A 32 25.47 -5.89 5.20
C LEU A 32 25.29 -5.36 3.77
N THR A 33 26.22 -5.70 2.87
CA THR A 33 26.27 -5.16 1.50
C THR A 33 25.42 -5.93 0.50
N VAL A 34 25.11 -7.20 0.75
CA VAL A 34 24.31 -8.03 -0.17
C VAL A 34 22.90 -8.22 0.37
N ILE A 35 22.76 -8.58 1.65
CA ILE A 35 21.44 -8.95 2.22
C ILE A 35 20.71 -7.72 2.75
N GLN A 36 21.40 -6.79 3.42
CA GLN A 36 20.76 -5.62 4.04
C GLN A 36 20.85 -4.32 3.22
N LYS A 37 21.44 -4.37 2.03
CA LYS A 37 21.64 -3.18 1.18
C LYS A 37 20.35 -2.43 0.90
N GLU A 38 19.29 -3.13 0.54
CA GLU A 38 18.01 -2.53 0.21
C GLU A 38 17.42 -1.79 1.41
N LYS A 39 17.39 -2.43 2.57
CA LYS A 39 16.91 -1.85 3.83
C LYS A 39 17.65 -0.55 4.18
N PHE A 40 18.99 -0.55 4.15
CA PHE A 40 19.77 0.66 4.46
C PHE A 40 19.65 1.74 3.38
N SER A 41 19.45 1.35 2.12
CA SER A 41 19.18 2.31 1.04
C SER A 41 17.86 3.03 1.26
N GLU A 42 16.81 2.30 1.66
CA GLU A 42 15.51 2.87 2.03
C GLU A 42 15.62 3.76 3.29
N GLU A 43 16.36 3.33 4.31
CA GLU A 43 16.57 4.09 5.55
C GLU A 43 17.42 5.36 5.35
N SER A 44 18.32 5.37 4.35
CA SER A 44 19.13 6.55 4.01
C SER A 44 18.34 7.67 3.32
N LEU A 45 17.15 7.36 2.80
CA LEU A 45 16.24 8.39 2.30
C LEU A 45 15.78 9.26 3.47
N LEU A 46 15.53 10.55 3.21
CA LEU A 46 14.98 11.47 4.22
C LEU A 46 13.81 10.80 4.95
N PRO A 47 13.78 10.80 6.29
CA PRO A 47 12.76 10.11 7.06
C PRO A 47 11.39 10.71 6.75
N LYS A 48 10.63 10.04 5.89
CA LYS A 48 9.24 10.39 5.62
C LYS A 48 8.41 9.83 6.77
N ARG A 49 7.94 10.70 7.68
CA ARG A 49 7.00 10.29 8.72
C ARG A 49 5.65 9.94 8.07
N ARG A 50 5.22 8.69 8.23
CA ARG A 50 3.87 8.24 7.86
C ARG A 50 3.12 7.87 9.13
N THR A 51 2.24 8.75 9.58
CA THR A 51 1.28 8.41 10.64
C THR A 51 0.13 7.65 10.00
N VAL A 52 -0.03 6.37 10.36
CA VAL A 52 -1.17 5.56 9.95
C VAL A 52 -2.13 5.47 11.12
N ILE A 53 -3.39 5.83 10.90
CA ILE A 53 -4.45 5.66 11.89
C ILE A 53 -4.86 4.18 11.83
N GLU A 54 -4.52 3.42 12.86
CA GLU A 54 -4.97 2.04 13.01
C GLU A 54 -6.27 2.02 13.85
N PRO A 55 -7.42 1.66 13.26
CA PRO A 55 -8.67 1.61 14.00
C PRO A 55 -8.66 0.41 14.96
N VAL A 56 -9.05 0.65 16.22
CA VAL A 56 -9.14 -0.40 17.24
C VAL A 56 -10.45 -1.18 17.09
N GLU A 57 -10.38 -2.50 17.11
CA GLU A 57 -11.56 -3.36 17.14
C GLU A 57 -12.20 -3.37 18.54
N ARG A 58 -13.51 -3.09 18.62
CA ARG A 58 -14.25 -3.12 19.89
C ARG A 58 -14.35 -4.54 20.45
N ALA A 59 -14.18 -4.74 21.76
CA ALA A 59 -14.32 -6.06 22.37
C ALA A 59 -15.73 -6.69 22.19
N THR A 60 -15.78 -8.03 22.13
CA THR A 60 -17.05 -8.78 22.08
C THR A 60 -17.77 -8.71 23.41
N ILE A 61 -19.09 -8.53 23.39
CA ILE A 61 -19.94 -8.65 24.59
C ILE A 61 -20.55 -10.04 24.60
N ARG A 62 -20.46 -10.74 25.74
CA ARG A 62 -20.93 -12.10 25.91
C ARG A 62 -21.75 -12.22 27.21
N ASP A 63 -22.69 -13.16 27.22
CA ASP A 63 -23.46 -13.50 28.41
C ASP A 63 -22.65 -14.38 29.39
N ARG A 64 -23.20 -14.67 30.59
CA ARG A 64 -22.64 -15.57 31.61
C ARG A 64 -22.30 -16.97 31.09
N PHE A 65 -23.00 -17.42 30.05
CA PHE A 65 -22.76 -18.69 29.37
C PHE A 65 -21.82 -18.58 28.16
N ASN A 66 -21.11 -17.45 28.01
CA ASN A 66 -20.20 -17.17 26.90
C ASN A 66 -20.88 -17.06 25.51
N VAL A 67 -22.22 -16.93 25.47
CA VAL A 67 -22.97 -16.70 24.23
C VAL A 67 -22.74 -15.24 23.80
N PRO A 68 -22.30 -15.00 22.55
CA PRO A 68 -22.05 -13.64 22.08
C PRO A 68 -23.35 -12.85 21.92
N LEU A 69 -23.42 -11.71 22.60
CA LEU A 69 -24.51 -10.73 22.47
C LEU A 69 -24.17 -9.63 21.46
N ALA A 70 -22.87 -9.36 21.26
CA ALA A 70 -22.41 -8.46 20.22
C ALA A 70 -21.01 -8.82 19.75
N ILE A 71 -20.85 -8.97 18.43
CA ILE A 71 -19.57 -9.29 17.78
C ILE A 71 -19.32 -8.25 16.68
N ASN A 72 -18.05 -7.90 16.47
CA ASN A 72 -17.68 -7.16 15.28
C ASN A 72 -17.46 -8.14 14.13
N LYS A 73 -18.16 -7.92 13.03
CA LYS A 73 -17.90 -8.61 11.76
C LYS A 73 -17.13 -7.68 10.85
N ILE A 74 -16.18 -8.25 10.10
CA ILE A 74 -15.47 -7.54 9.05
C ILE A 74 -16.49 -7.15 7.98
N ARG A 75 -16.41 -5.91 7.53
CA ARG A 75 -17.20 -5.36 6.43
C ARG A 75 -16.26 -4.75 5.41
N TYR A 76 -16.47 -5.13 4.16
CA TYR A 76 -15.73 -4.58 3.04
C TYR A 76 -16.57 -3.49 2.36
N GLN A 77 -15.93 -2.37 2.02
CA GLN A 77 -16.59 -1.23 1.39
C GLN A 77 -15.79 -0.75 0.18
N ALA A 78 -16.49 -0.38 -0.88
CA ALA A 78 -15.91 0.35 -2.00
C ALA A 78 -16.05 1.84 -1.73
N ALA A 79 -14.94 2.56 -1.74
CA ALA A 79 -14.92 4.00 -1.58
C ALA A 79 -14.13 4.69 -2.70
N VAL A 80 -14.44 5.96 -2.95
CA VAL A 80 -13.68 6.82 -3.86
C VAL A 80 -13.17 8.04 -3.12
N SER A 81 -11.90 8.36 -3.36
CA SER A 81 -11.21 9.56 -2.88
C SER A 81 -10.99 10.53 -4.04
N TYR A 82 -11.74 11.63 -4.05
CA TYR A 82 -11.65 12.63 -5.10
C TYR A 82 -10.32 13.38 -5.09
N ALA A 83 -9.69 13.57 -3.92
CA ALA A 83 -8.38 14.21 -3.80
C ALA A 83 -7.28 13.48 -4.58
N SER A 84 -7.36 12.15 -4.68
CA SER A 84 -6.43 11.38 -5.51
C SER A 84 -6.68 11.63 -7.00
N ILE A 85 -7.94 11.82 -7.41
CA ILE A 85 -8.32 12.15 -8.80
C ILE A 85 -7.89 13.58 -9.16
N LEU A 86 -7.80 14.50 -8.20
CA LEU A 86 -7.34 15.88 -8.43
C LEU A 86 -5.92 15.97 -9.00
N GLN A 87 -5.09 14.93 -8.81
CA GLN A 87 -3.76 14.83 -9.43
C GLN A 87 -3.84 14.85 -10.97
N ILE A 88 -4.96 14.43 -11.53
CA ILE A 88 -5.23 14.49 -12.97
C ILE A 88 -5.62 15.92 -13.34
N PRO A 89 -4.96 16.54 -14.34
CA PRO A 89 -5.30 17.90 -14.77
C PRO A 89 -6.73 17.96 -15.32
N ARG A 90 -7.43 19.06 -15.02
CA ARG A 90 -8.83 19.27 -15.45
C ARG A 90 -8.96 19.22 -16.98
N ALA A 91 -8.04 19.87 -17.68
CA ALA A 91 -8.00 19.93 -19.13
C ALA A 91 -6.56 19.85 -19.62
N VAL A 92 -6.36 19.21 -20.77
CA VAL A 92 -5.07 19.10 -21.44
C VAL A 92 -5.26 19.53 -22.90
N TRP A 93 -4.29 20.26 -23.42
CA TRP A 93 -4.24 20.57 -24.85
C TRP A 93 -3.64 19.38 -25.58
N ARG A 94 -4.43 18.75 -26.46
CA ARG A 94 -3.96 17.69 -27.35
C ARG A 94 -3.95 18.23 -28.78
N TRP A 95 -2.92 17.86 -29.50
CA TRP A 95 -2.84 18.11 -30.93
C TRP A 95 -3.65 17.04 -31.66
N GLU A 96 -4.70 17.45 -32.36
CA GLU A 96 -5.41 16.60 -33.32
C GLU A 96 -5.09 17.14 -34.72
N GLY A 97 -4.13 16.50 -35.37
CA GLY A 97 -3.57 16.97 -36.64
C GLY A 97 -2.90 18.34 -36.50
N LYS A 98 -3.47 19.36 -37.14
CA LYS A 98 -2.93 20.74 -37.15
C LYS A 98 -3.58 21.69 -36.12
N LYS A 99 -4.61 21.26 -35.40
CA LYS A 99 -5.32 22.10 -34.42
C LYS A 99 -5.05 21.63 -32.99
N LYS A 100 -4.86 22.57 -32.07
CA LYS A 100 -4.86 22.29 -30.64
C LYS A 100 -6.30 22.27 -30.15
N VAL A 101 -6.76 21.12 -29.66
CA VAL A 101 -8.08 20.95 -29.06
C VAL A 101 -7.90 20.80 -27.55
N LYS A 102 -8.79 21.43 -26.78
CA LYS A 102 -8.82 21.33 -25.31
C LYS A 102 -9.68 20.13 -24.93
N THR A 103 -9.06 19.09 -24.39
CA THR A 103 -9.77 17.87 -23.93
C THR A 103 -9.90 17.88 -22.42
N LEU A 104 -11.10 17.60 -21.90
CA LEU A 104 -11.38 17.51 -20.46
C LEU A 104 -10.97 16.15 -19.89
N ARG A 105 -9.67 15.98 -19.64
CA ARG A 105 -9.10 14.67 -19.23
C ARG A 105 -9.65 14.15 -17.90
N ARG A 106 -9.95 15.02 -16.94
CA ARG A 106 -10.49 14.59 -15.64
C ARG A 106 -11.93 14.09 -15.77
N LEU A 107 -12.74 14.73 -16.60
CA LEU A 107 -14.13 14.31 -16.83
C LEU A 107 -14.15 12.93 -17.51
N SER A 108 -13.37 12.76 -18.59
CA SER A 108 -13.27 11.46 -19.26
C SER A 108 -12.75 10.36 -18.31
N TYR A 109 -11.82 10.70 -17.41
CA TYR A 109 -11.32 9.75 -16.43
C TYR A 109 -12.39 9.30 -15.44
N ILE A 110 -13.23 10.21 -14.95
CA ILE A 110 -14.32 9.87 -14.03
C ILE A 110 -15.36 8.99 -14.74
N GLN A 111 -15.63 9.23 -16.01
CA GLN A 111 -16.49 8.37 -16.83
C GLN A 111 -15.90 6.96 -16.96
N GLU A 112 -14.65 6.84 -17.41
CA GLU A 112 -13.94 5.56 -17.52
C GLU A 112 -13.87 4.82 -16.16
N LEU A 113 -13.67 5.55 -15.06
CA LEU A 113 -13.66 5.01 -13.71
C LEU A 113 -15.04 4.48 -13.28
N SER A 114 -16.09 5.23 -13.58
CA SER A 114 -17.47 4.89 -13.20
C SER A 114 -17.97 3.67 -13.97
N GLU A 115 -17.66 3.57 -15.26
CA GLU A 115 -17.93 2.37 -16.07
C GLU A 115 -17.22 1.13 -15.53
N MET A 116 -15.95 1.29 -15.12
CA MET A 116 -15.17 0.19 -14.57
C MET A 116 -15.73 -0.27 -13.21
N LEU A 117 -16.05 0.67 -12.32
CA LEU A 117 -16.66 0.37 -11.03
C LEU A 117 -18.06 -0.25 -11.19
N ALA A 118 -18.87 0.25 -12.12
CA ALA A 118 -20.18 -0.32 -12.45
C ALA A 118 -20.08 -1.79 -12.85
N LYS A 119 -19.09 -2.13 -13.70
CA LYS A 119 -18.85 -3.51 -14.13
C LYS A 119 -18.44 -4.44 -12.99
N GLU A 120 -17.59 -3.98 -12.08
CA GLU A 120 -17.12 -4.81 -10.97
C GLU A 120 -18.15 -4.93 -9.85
N LEU A 121 -18.86 -3.85 -9.56
CA LEU A 121 -19.81 -3.77 -8.44
C LEU A 121 -21.25 -4.09 -8.81
N SER A 122 -21.54 -4.29 -10.10
CA SER A 122 -22.89 -4.45 -10.64
C SER A 122 -23.81 -3.29 -10.25
N LEU A 123 -23.31 -2.07 -10.43
CA LEU A 123 -24.02 -0.81 -10.14
C LEU A 123 -24.22 -0.03 -11.45
N ASP A 124 -25.09 0.98 -11.43
CA ASP A 124 -25.27 1.88 -12.56
C ASP A 124 -24.10 2.88 -12.67
N PRO A 125 -23.46 3.01 -13.86
CA PRO A 125 -22.33 3.92 -14.02
C PRO A 125 -22.71 5.39 -13.86
N THR A 126 -23.93 5.79 -14.27
CA THR A 126 -24.38 7.18 -14.17
C THR A 126 -24.60 7.57 -12.72
N GLU A 127 -25.21 6.69 -11.91
CA GLU A 127 -25.33 6.89 -10.46
C GLU A 127 -23.97 7.07 -9.76
N ILE A 128 -22.96 6.28 -10.17
CA ILE A 128 -21.61 6.40 -9.61
C ILE A 128 -20.97 7.74 -9.99
N GLU A 129 -21.04 8.14 -11.27
CA GLU A 129 -20.49 9.40 -11.75
C GLU A 129 -21.12 10.60 -11.02
N ASP A 130 -22.45 10.60 -10.90
CA ASP A 130 -23.19 11.63 -10.17
C ASP A 130 -22.81 11.67 -8.69
N THR A 131 -22.68 10.50 -8.05
CA THR A 131 -22.24 10.40 -6.66
C THR A 131 -20.84 10.98 -6.48
N ILE A 132 -19.93 10.69 -7.41
CA ILE A 132 -18.56 11.23 -7.38
C ILE A 132 -18.60 12.75 -7.50
N HIS A 133 -19.34 13.31 -8.45
CA HIS A 133 -19.46 14.75 -8.62
C HIS A 133 -20.12 15.45 -7.43
N ALA A 134 -21.18 14.86 -6.88
CA ALA A 134 -21.87 15.38 -5.71
C ALA A 134 -20.96 15.40 -4.49
N LYS A 135 -20.33 14.26 -4.16
CA LYS A 135 -19.46 14.12 -2.99
C LYS A 135 -18.12 14.84 -3.14
N ALA A 136 -17.62 15.05 -4.35
CA ALA A 136 -16.41 15.81 -4.61
C ALA A 136 -16.45 17.23 -4.05
N SER A 137 -17.62 17.87 -4.07
CA SER A 137 -17.81 19.23 -3.53
C SER A 137 -17.81 19.27 -1.99
N LEU A 138 -18.34 18.22 -1.36
CA LEU A 138 -18.51 18.14 0.10
C LEU A 138 -17.28 17.58 0.80
N PHE A 139 -16.68 16.53 0.23
CA PHE A 139 -15.62 15.73 0.86
C PHE A 139 -14.49 15.44 -0.14
N PRO A 140 -13.72 16.45 -0.58
CA PRO A 140 -12.65 16.23 -1.54
C PRO A 140 -11.54 15.33 -0.98
N HIS A 141 -11.18 15.49 0.30
CA HIS A 141 -10.04 14.79 0.92
C HIS A 141 -10.39 13.51 1.66
N THR A 142 -11.68 13.17 1.75
CA THR A 142 -12.14 12.02 2.53
C THR A 142 -12.72 10.98 1.57
N PRO A 143 -12.29 9.70 1.66
CA PRO A 143 -12.90 8.65 0.85
C PRO A 143 -14.37 8.50 1.26
N PHE A 144 -15.27 8.61 0.29
CA PHE A 144 -16.70 8.39 0.50
C PHE A 144 -17.12 7.03 -0.06
N ILE A 145 -18.06 6.39 0.60
CA ILE A 145 -18.51 5.02 0.28
C ILE A 145 -19.48 5.07 -0.91
N ILE A 146 -19.26 4.19 -1.88
CA ILE A 146 -20.14 3.96 -3.03
C ILE A 146 -21.01 2.73 -2.78
N LYS A 147 -20.40 1.63 -2.31
CA LYS A 147 -21.08 0.38 -2.02
C LYS A 147 -20.62 -0.18 -0.69
N ASP A 148 -21.59 -0.52 0.15
CA ASP A 148 -21.40 -1.24 1.40
C ASP A 148 -21.52 -2.76 1.19
N ASP A 149 -20.96 -3.52 2.14
CA ASP A 149 -21.11 -4.98 2.23
C ASP A 149 -20.65 -5.74 0.97
N LEU A 150 -19.44 -5.43 0.50
CA LEU A 150 -18.82 -6.18 -0.58
C LEU A 150 -18.54 -7.63 -0.16
N SER A 151 -18.64 -8.54 -1.13
CA SER A 151 -18.06 -9.87 -0.98
C SER A 151 -16.53 -9.79 -0.91
N GLU A 152 -15.92 -10.77 -0.27
CA GLU A 152 -14.46 -10.85 -0.15
C GLU A 152 -13.77 -10.93 -1.52
N GLY A 153 -14.40 -11.62 -2.48
CA GLY A 153 -13.93 -11.68 -3.87
C GLY A 153 -13.92 -10.32 -4.56
N GLU A 154 -15.03 -9.56 -4.48
CA GLU A 154 -15.11 -8.19 -5.01
C GLU A 154 -14.06 -7.28 -4.34
N TYR A 155 -13.89 -7.41 -3.02
CA TYR A 155 -12.91 -6.63 -2.25
C TYR A 155 -11.49 -6.83 -2.77
N TYR A 156 -11.04 -8.07 -2.95
CA TYR A 156 -9.68 -8.33 -3.41
C TYR A 156 -9.45 -7.89 -4.87
N ARG A 157 -10.47 -8.01 -5.74
CA ARG A 157 -10.38 -7.49 -7.11
C ARG A 157 -10.26 -5.96 -7.12
N LEU A 158 -11.08 -5.26 -6.34
CA LEU A 158 -10.96 -3.82 -6.15
C LEU A 158 -9.60 -3.43 -5.56
N LYS A 159 -9.06 -4.21 -4.63
CA LYS A 159 -7.72 -3.98 -4.06
C LYS A 159 -6.62 -4.08 -5.11
N MET A 160 -6.74 -4.97 -6.08
CA MET A 160 -5.82 -5.04 -7.22
C MET A 160 -5.99 -3.83 -8.16
N LEU A 161 -7.23 -3.38 -8.36
CA LEU A 161 -7.56 -2.24 -9.21
C LEU A 161 -7.10 -0.90 -8.63
N GLU A 162 -7.06 -0.77 -7.30
CA GLU A 162 -6.52 0.41 -6.58
C GLU A 162 -5.08 0.76 -7.01
N ARG A 163 -4.28 -0.22 -7.45
CA ARG A 163 -2.92 0.04 -7.97
C ARG A 163 -2.94 0.69 -9.36
N LYS A 164 -3.96 0.44 -10.17
CA LYS A 164 -4.08 0.91 -11.55
C LYS A 164 -4.87 2.20 -11.67
N TRP A 165 -5.89 2.37 -10.83
CA TRP A 165 -6.83 3.48 -10.88
C TRP A 165 -6.63 4.41 -9.68
N LEU A 166 -6.41 5.68 -9.96
CA LEU A 166 -6.32 6.74 -8.97
C LEU A 166 -7.69 7.03 -8.37
N GLY A 167 -7.75 7.07 -7.04
CA GLY A 167 -8.95 7.44 -6.30
C GLY A 167 -9.85 6.30 -5.88
N ILE A 168 -9.60 5.05 -6.29
CA ILE A 168 -10.28 3.90 -5.69
C ILE A 168 -9.68 3.62 -4.32
N ALA A 169 -10.53 3.32 -3.34
CA ALA A 169 -10.11 2.86 -2.03
C ALA A 169 -11.00 1.68 -1.60
N ALA A 170 -10.39 0.50 -1.45
CA ALA A 170 -11.06 -0.65 -0.85
C ALA A 170 -10.86 -0.60 0.68
N LEU A 171 -11.92 -0.29 1.42
CA LEU A 171 -11.88 -0.14 2.87
C LEU A 171 -12.29 -1.44 3.56
N ARG A 172 -11.54 -1.81 4.60
CA ARG A 172 -11.89 -2.88 5.53
C ARG A 172 -12.29 -2.23 6.85
N THR A 173 -13.57 -2.27 7.17
CA THR A 173 -14.12 -1.72 8.42
C THR A 173 -14.70 -2.84 9.28
N SER A 174 -15.08 -2.51 10.51
CA SER A 174 -15.79 -3.42 11.40
C SER A 174 -17.21 -2.89 11.64
N LYS A 175 -18.20 -3.77 11.53
CA LYS A 175 -19.58 -3.46 11.93
C LYS A 175 -20.02 -4.37 13.05
N ARG A 176 -20.71 -3.78 14.03
CA ARG A 176 -21.30 -4.51 15.15
C ARG A 176 -22.56 -5.26 14.70
N TYR A 177 -22.60 -6.54 15.04
CA TYR A 177 -23.71 -7.46 14.83
C TYR A 177 -24.17 -8.02 16.18
#